data_AF-A0A0E4A149-F1
#
_entry.id   AF-A0A0E4A149-F1
#
_cell.length_a   1.000
_cell.length_b   1.000
_cell.length_c   1.000
_cell.angle_alpha   90.00
_cell.angle_beta   90.00
_cell.angle_gamma   90.00
#
_symmetry.space_group_name_H-M   'P 1'
#
loop_
_entity.id
_entity.type
_entity.pdbx_description
1 polymer ?
#
loop_
_entity_poly.entity_id
_entity_poly.type
_entity_poly.pdbx_seq_one_letter_code
_entity_poly.pdbx_strand_id
1 'polypeptide(L)'
;MAQDWTFYGFFPALSQSGNLSKKFQYNLYLSSTIDAFHQTVENKEFPATALQYYLQPSLLYRIRPNMQLGVGYAYVKHNLFGLHVNENRLWAQVAVTHDVSSLGRLKVSHRLRYEERYPLNMKTSQWSYATLFRYQLGVNLPLYDPKRQSKGFYASASNEAFLCLSGAKNSPISARNAFYGENWLYGGMGYNTGRFGKIELGYMYQYLIRNPQQDHRYLHLLQATWITSFDLSEVGVWFFTPQN
;
A
#
# COMPACT_ATOMS: atom_id res chain seq x y z
N MET A 1 -16.75 17.74 -21.56
CA MET A 1 -15.66 16.83 -21.97
C MET A 1 -15.03 16.31 -20.69
N ALA A 2 -14.80 15.01 -20.54
CA ALA A 2 -14.13 14.48 -19.36
C ALA A 2 -12.70 15.03 -19.28
N GLN A 3 -12.30 15.53 -18.11
CA GLN A 3 -11.01 16.18 -17.91
C GLN A 3 -10.06 15.24 -17.15
N ASP A 4 -9.23 14.54 -17.92
CA ASP A 4 -8.27 13.58 -17.38
C ASP A 4 -6.97 14.26 -16.97
N TRP A 5 -6.48 13.94 -15.77
CA TRP A 5 -5.19 14.41 -15.29
C TRP A 5 -4.18 13.27 -15.23
N THR A 6 -3.03 13.45 -15.84
CA THR A 6 -1.98 12.43 -15.90
C THR A 6 -0.70 12.95 -15.25
N PHE A 7 -0.14 12.19 -14.33
CA PHE A 7 1.03 12.56 -13.53
C PHE A 7 2.09 11.45 -13.59
N TYR A 8 3.36 11.81 -13.44
CA TYR A 8 4.49 10.89 -13.50
C TYR A 8 5.43 11.13 -12.34
N GLY A 9 5.91 10.06 -11.70
CA GLY A 9 6.91 10.24 -10.66
C GLY A 9 7.34 8.97 -9.95
N PHE A 10 7.54 9.06 -8.65
CA PHE A 10 8.21 8.02 -7.86
C PHE A 10 7.37 7.56 -6.68
N PHE A 11 7.53 6.28 -6.33
CA PHE A 11 6.89 5.66 -5.18
C PHE A 11 7.93 4.89 -4.34
N PRO A 12 8.77 5.59 -3.55
CA PRO A 12 9.62 4.92 -2.57
C PRO A 12 8.75 4.32 -1.45
N ALA A 13 9.03 3.07 -1.10
CA ALA A 13 8.33 2.37 -0.03
C ALA A 13 9.28 1.50 0.81
N LEU A 14 8.97 1.39 2.10
CA LEU A 14 9.62 0.50 3.05
C LEU A 14 8.54 -0.32 3.76
N SER A 15 8.67 -1.64 3.70
CA SER A 15 7.89 -2.57 4.51
C SER A 15 8.81 -3.29 5.45
N GLN A 16 8.70 -3.00 6.73
CA GLN A 16 9.46 -3.65 7.79
C GLN A 16 8.49 -4.53 8.60
N SER A 17 8.82 -5.79 8.79
CA SER A 17 7.98 -6.73 9.56
C SER A 17 8.79 -7.53 10.56
N GLY A 18 8.10 -8.21 11.47
CA GLY A 18 8.76 -9.14 12.38
C GLY A 18 7.79 -9.99 13.17
N ASN A 19 8.31 -11.06 13.76
CA ASN A 19 7.54 -11.87 14.69
C ASN A 19 7.62 -11.24 16.09
N LEU A 20 6.46 -11.12 16.75
CA LEU A 20 6.37 -10.89 18.20
C LEU A 20 6.22 -12.24 18.93
N SER A 21 5.56 -13.20 18.29
CA SER A 21 5.44 -14.58 18.77
C SER A 21 5.22 -15.55 17.59
N LYS A 22 4.99 -16.84 17.86
CA LYS A 22 4.70 -17.84 16.82
C LYS A 22 3.48 -17.48 15.96
N LYS A 23 2.50 -16.76 16.53
CA LYS A 23 1.26 -16.38 15.84
C LYS A 23 1.14 -14.89 15.57
N PHE A 24 1.74 -14.04 16.40
CA PHE A 24 1.65 -12.58 16.25
C PHE A 24 2.87 -12.02 15.52
N GLN A 25 2.61 -11.16 14.55
CA GLN A 25 3.60 -10.41 13.80
C GLN A 25 3.23 -8.94 13.82
N TYR A 26 4.24 -8.07 13.78
CA TYR A 26 4.04 -6.65 13.52
C TYR A 26 4.50 -6.30 12.10
N ASN A 27 3.97 -5.22 11.58
CA ASN A 27 4.45 -4.61 10.34
C ASN A 27 4.35 -3.09 10.41
N LEU A 28 5.41 -2.42 9.97
CA LEU A 28 5.47 -1.00 9.71
C LEU A 28 5.65 -0.80 8.20
N TYR A 29 4.68 -0.14 7.58
CA TYR A 29 4.74 0.23 6.17
C TYR A 29 4.83 1.74 6.02
N LEU A 30 5.84 2.20 5.28
CA LEU A 30 6.07 3.60 4.95
C LEU A 30 6.09 3.77 3.44
N SER A 31 5.48 4.82 2.92
CA SER A 31 5.70 5.21 1.53
C SER A 31 5.51 6.70 1.32
N SER A 32 6.04 7.18 0.20
CA SER A 32 5.70 8.50 -0.35
C SER A 32 5.29 8.35 -1.80
N THR A 33 4.33 9.17 -2.22
CA THR A 33 3.95 9.32 -3.62
C THR A 33 4.40 10.69 -4.06
N ILE A 34 5.31 10.73 -5.03
CA ILE A 34 5.97 11.95 -5.48
C ILE A 34 5.61 12.16 -6.94
N ASP A 35 5.07 13.33 -7.27
CA ASP A 35 4.99 13.82 -8.64
C ASP A 35 6.30 14.53 -8.96
N ALA A 36 7.00 14.04 -9.99
CA ALA A 36 8.37 14.46 -10.27
C ALA A 36 8.44 15.70 -11.17
N PHE A 37 7.34 16.06 -11.84
CA PHE A 37 7.36 17.07 -12.89
C PHE A 37 6.40 18.21 -12.58
N HIS A 38 6.83 19.44 -12.85
CA HIS A 38 5.90 20.54 -12.94
C HIS A 38 5.05 20.34 -14.20
N GLN A 39 3.74 20.50 -14.10
CA GLN A 39 2.85 20.53 -15.25
C GLN A 39 1.76 21.58 -15.11
N THR A 40 1.30 22.09 -16.24
CA THR A 40 0.13 22.96 -16.30
C THR A 40 -0.98 22.22 -17.03
N VAL A 41 -2.07 21.93 -16.34
CA VAL A 41 -3.27 21.33 -16.95
C VAL A 41 -4.40 22.34 -16.83
N GLU A 42 -4.89 22.81 -17.98
CA GLU A 42 -5.96 23.81 -18.07
C GLU A 42 -5.73 25.06 -17.22
N ASN A 43 -4.60 25.73 -17.43
CA ASN A 43 -4.20 26.95 -16.72
C ASN A 43 -4.08 26.80 -15.19
N LYS A 44 -4.11 25.57 -14.67
CA LYS A 44 -3.75 25.26 -13.28
C LYS A 44 -2.34 24.70 -13.26
N GLU A 45 -1.49 25.33 -12.48
CA GLU A 45 -0.13 24.86 -12.25
C GLU A 45 -0.09 23.79 -11.17
N PHE A 46 0.63 22.71 -11.47
CA PHE A 46 0.88 21.59 -10.60
C PHE A 46 2.40 21.48 -10.44
N PRO A 47 2.99 22.04 -9.37
CA PRO A 47 4.41 21.91 -9.13
C PRO A 47 4.78 20.48 -8.73
N ALA A 48 6.00 20.07 -9.06
CA ALA A 48 6.58 18.82 -8.57
C ALA A 48 6.54 18.82 -7.03
N THR A 49 5.94 17.78 -6.45
CA THR A 49 5.70 17.73 -5.00
C THR A 49 5.45 16.31 -4.51
N ALA A 50 5.62 16.11 -3.20
CA ALA A 50 5.16 14.90 -2.53
C ALA A 50 3.64 14.96 -2.34
N LEU A 51 2.92 14.28 -3.25
CA LEU A 51 1.46 14.17 -3.22
C LEU A 51 0.95 13.48 -1.96
N GLN A 52 1.69 12.47 -1.47
CA GLN A 52 1.27 11.68 -0.32
C GLN A 52 2.46 11.24 0.54
N TYR A 53 2.27 11.26 1.85
CA TYR A 53 3.07 10.51 2.82
C TYR A 53 2.17 9.50 3.53
N TYR A 54 2.65 8.27 3.69
CA TYR A 54 1.89 7.16 4.25
C TYR A 54 2.70 6.45 5.33
N LEU A 55 2.14 6.33 6.53
CA LEU A 55 2.71 5.63 7.68
C LEU A 55 1.67 4.65 8.21
N GLN A 56 1.97 3.36 8.25
CA GLN A 56 1.01 2.33 8.63
C GLN A 56 1.65 1.25 9.53
N PRO A 57 1.60 1.43 10.86
CA PRO A 57 1.82 0.33 11.80
C PRO A 57 0.63 -0.65 11.82
N SER A 58 0.91 -1.92 12.03
CA SER A 58 -0.12 -2.97 12.07
C SER A 58 0.30 -4.21 12.84
N LEU A 59 -0.72 -4.96 13.26
CA LEU A 59 -0.60 -6.25 13.92
C LEU A 59 -1.25 -7.32 13.05
N LEU A 60 -0.57 -8.45 12.90
CA LEU A 60 -0.98 -9.57 12.07
C LEU A 60 -1.05 -10.84 12.92
N TYR A 61 -2.12 -11.60 12.77
CA TYR A 61 -2.33 -12.90 13.42
C TYR A 61 -2.34 -14.02 12.37
N ARG A 62 -1.40 -14.95 12.49
CA ARG A 62 -1.26 -16.12 11.61
C ARG A 62 -2.26 -17.21 12.05
N ILE A 63 -3.35 -17.36 11.29
CA ILE A 63 -4.33 -18.43 11.51
C ILE A 63 -3.75 -19.76 11.02
N ARG A 64 -3.19 -19.76 9.81
CA ARG A 64 -2.54 -20.89 9.14
C ARG A 64 -1.26 -20.42 8.46
N PRO A 65 -0.33 -21.31 8.05
CA PRO A 65 0.89 -20.90 7.35
C PRO A 65 0.63 -20.02 6.12
N ASN A 66 -0.54 -20.15 5.50
CA ASN A 66 -0.92 -19.46 4.29
C ASN A 66 -2.06 -18.45 4.47
N MET A 67 -2.53 -18.21 5.70
CA MET A 67 -3.64 -17.31 5.99
C MET A 67 -3.39 -16.47 7.25
N GLN A 68 -3.60 -15.17 7.13
CA GLN A 68 -3.43 -14.21 8.21
C GLN A 68 -4.60 -13.23 8.29
N LEU A 69 -4.93 -12.83 9.52
CA LEU A 69 -5.73 -11.66 9.80
C LEU A 69 -4.81 -10.49 10.13
N GLY A 70 -5.26 -9.28 9.88
CA GLY A 70 -4.54 -8.08 10.24
C GLY A 70 -5.47 -6.98 10.67
N VAL A 71 -5.00 -6.19 11.62
CA VAL A 71 -5.58 -4.90 11.98
C VAL A 71 -4.47 -3.86 11.99
N GLY A 72 -4.81 -2.62 11.63
CA GLY A 72 -3.81 -1.57 11.63
C GLY A 72 -4.40 -0.19 11.56
N TYR A 73 -3.49 0.76 11.74
CA TYR A 73 -3.75 2.17 11.65
C TYR A 73 -2.86 2.73 10.53
N ALA A 74 -3.37 3.67 9.75
CA ALA A 74 -2.55 4.44 8.83
C ALA A 74 -2.78 5.93 9.06
N TYR A 75 -1.68 6.67 9.12
CA TYR A 75 -1.69 8.12 9.02
C TYR A 75 -1.24 8.51 7.61
N VAL A 76 -2.06 9.30 6.93
CA VAL A 76 -1.81 9.71 5.56
C VAL A 76 -1.89 11.22 5.46
N LYS A 77 -0.81 11.84 4.99
CA LYS A 77 -0.79 13.27 4.66
C LYS A 77 -0.88 13.43 3.17
N HIS A 78 -1.95 14.07 2.69
CA HIS A 78 -2.19 14.38 1.30
C HIS A 78 -1.87 15.84 1.03
N ASN A 79 -1.05 16.10 0.01
CA ASN A 79 -0.76 17.42 -0.53
C ASN A 79 -1.19 17.46 -2.01
N LEU A 80 -2.49 17.33 -2.24
CA LEU A 80 -3.06 17.21 -3.57
C LEU A 80 -3.27 18.60 -4.15
N PHE A 81 -2.27 19.10 -4.87
CA PHE A 81 -2.45 20.26 -5.75
C PHE A 81 -3.14 21.45 -5.06
N GLY A 82 -2.64 21.81 -3.88
CA GLY A 82 -3.17 22.89 -3.04
C GLY A 82 -4.22 22.47 -2.00
N LEU A 83 -4.75 21.25 -2.07
CA LEU A 83 -5.56 20.64 -1.02
C LEU A 83 -4.69 19.84 -0.05
N HIS A 84 -4.73 20.24 1.21
CA HIS A 84 -3.99 19.58 2.29
C HIS A 84 -4.97 18.84 3.19
N VAL A 85 -4.85 17.51 3.24
CA VAL A 85 -5.71 16.64 4.05
C VAL A 85 -4.85 15.73 4.89
N ASN A 86 -5.04 15.77 6.21
CA ASN A 86 -4.51 14.75 7.11
C ASN A 86 -5.60 13.70 7.30
N GLU A 87 -5.29 12.44 7.07
CA GLU A 87 -6.27 11.37 7.09
C GLU A 87 -5.80 10.24 7.99
N ASN A 88 -6.61 9.95 9.01
CA ASN A 88 -6.45 8.77 9.83
C ASN A 88 -7.24 7.63 9.20
N ARG A 89 -6.66 6.43 9.17
CA ARG A 89 -7.34 5.25 8.65
C ARG A 89 -7.24 4.10 9.63
N LEU A 90 -8.36 3.45 9.90
CA LEU A 90 -8.40 2.18 10.61
C LEU A 90 -8.73 1.10 9.59
N TRP A 91 -8.07 -0.04 9.67
CA TRP A 91 -8.37 -1.13 8.75
C TRP A 91 -8.28 -2.49 9.42
N ALA A 92 -9.09 -3.40 8.89
CA ALA A 92 -9.05 -4.82 9.17
C ALA A 92 -8.93 -5.58 7.86
N GLN A 93 -8.15 -6.66 7.84
CA GLN A 93 -7.92 -7.43 6.63
C GLN A 93 -7.79 -8.92 6.88
N VAL A 94 -8.01 -9.68 5.82
CA VAL A 94 -7.60 -11.08 5.68
C VAL A 94 -6.72 -11.20 4.45
N ALA A 95 -5.64 -11.96 4.56
CA ALA A 95 -4.80 -12.31 3.42
C ALA A 95 -4.58 -13.82 3.37
N VAL A 96 -4.73 -14.40 2.18
CA VAL A 96 -4.54 -15.81 1.88
C VAL A 96 -3.53 -15.93 0.75
N THR A 97 -2.58 -16.84 0.85
CA THR A 97 -1.61 -17.14 -0.22
C THR A 97 -1.74 -18.60 -0.63
N HIS A 98 -1.61 -18.88 -1.91
CA HIS A 98 -1.65 -20.20 -2.51
C HIS A 98 -0.39 -20.40 -3.34
N ASP A 99 0.26 -21.55 -3.17
CA ASP A 99 1.30 -22.00 -4.08
C ASP A 99 0.62 -22.70 -5.27
N VAL A 100 0.84 -22.20 -6.48
CA VAL A 100 0.28 -22.75 -7.73
C VAL A 100 1.36 -23.61 -8.38
N SER A 101 1.54 -24.81 -7.84
CA SER A 101 2.63 -25.73 -8.22
C SER A 101 2.56 -26.19 -9.68
N SER A 102 1.37 -26.22 -10.28
CA SER A 102 1.18 -26.51 -11.72
C SER A 102 1.83 -25.46 -12.64
N LEU A 103 2.04 -24.24 -12.14
CA LEU A 103 2.74 -23.14 -12.83
C LEU A 103 4.13 -22.92 -12.22
N GLY A 104 4.76 -23.99 -11.74
CA GLY A 104 6.09 -23.99 -11.17
C GLY A 104 6.12 -23.46 -9.74
N ARG A 105 6.80 -22.34 -9.52
CA ARG A 105 7.00 -21.74 -8.18
C ARG A 105 6.09 -20.53 -7.93
N LEU A 106 5.05 -20.37 -8.76
CA LEU A 106 4.13 -19.24 -8.71
C LEU A 106 3.38 -19.23 -7.37
N LYS A 107 3.33 -18.06 -6.74
CA LYS A 107 2.51 -17.81 -5.57
C LYS A 107 1.45 -16.79 -5.93
N VAL A 108 0.21 -17.08 -5.58
CA VAL A 108 -0.94 -16.18 -5.76
C VAL A 108 -1.43 -15.78 -4.39
N SER A 109 -1.64 -14.48 -4.16
CA SER A 109 -2.17 -13.96 -2.92
C SER A 109 -3.47 -13.19 -3.15
N HIS A 110 -4.39 -13.37 -2.21
CA HIS A 110 -5.65 -12.65 -2.13
C HIS A 110 -5.66 -11.87 -0.83
N ARG A 111 -5.95 -10.58 -0.89
CA ARG A 111 -6.13 -9.74 0.30
C ARG A 111 -7.44 -8.99 0.20
N LEU A 112 -8.30 -9.19 1.18
CA LEU A 112 -9.49 -8.39 1.37
C LEU A 112 -9.27 -7.49 2.58
N ARG A 113 -9.51 -6.20 2.43
CA ARG A 113 -9.36 -5.19 3.49
C ARG A 113 -10.61 -4.32 3.55
N TYR A 114 -11.11 -4.11 4.75
CA TYR A 114 -12.06 -3.06 5.08
C TYR A 114 -11.29 -1.89 5.70
N GLU A 115 -11.60 -0.67 5.29
CA GLU A 115 -10.89 0.54 5.70
C GLU A 115 -11.90 1.64 6.03
N GLU A 116 -11.75 2.21 7.22
CA GLU A 116 -12.44 3.41 7.69
C GLU A 116 -11.47 4.58 7.58
N ARG A 117 -11.89 5.69 6.98
CA ARG A 117 -11.06 6.87 6.73
C ARG A 117 -11.70 8.10 7.37
N TYR A 118 -10.86 8.89 8.03
CA TYR A 118 -11.23 10.13 8.69
C TYR A 118 -10.38 11.29 8.16
N PRO A 119 -10.69 11.80 6.95
CA PRO A 119 -10.00 12.96 6.40
C PRO A 119 -10.35 14.24 7.15
N LEU A 120 -9.32 15.00 7.50
CA LEU A 120 -9.39 16.36 8.04
C LEU A 120 -8.83 17.32 7.00
N ASN A 121 -9.67 18.23 6.50
CA ASN A 121 -9.22 19.29 5.63
C ASN A 121 -8.48 20.35 6.44
N MET A 122 -7.20 20.55 6.16
CA MET A 122 -6.33 21.42 6.95
C MET A 122 -6.59 22.91 6.74
N LYS A 123 -7.32 23.28 5.68
CA LYS A 123 -7.73 24.68 5.43
C LYS A 123 -9.02 25.04 6.14
N THR A 124 -9.99 24.13 6.16
CA THR A 124 -11.32 24.39 6.73
C THR A 124 -11.51 23.81 8.14
N SER A 125 -10.57 22.99 8.61
CA SER A 125 -10.67 22.21 9.86
C SER A 125 -11.90 21.31 9.94
N GLN A 126 -12.49 20.96 8.79
CA GLN A 126 -13.65 20.08 8.72
C GLN A 126 -13.18 18.63 8.60
N TRP A 127 -13.73 17.76 9.45
CA TRP A 127 -13.57 16.32 9.34
C TRP A 127 -14.67 15.71 8.45
N SER A 128 -14.41 14.54 7.88
CA SER A 128 -15.42 13.73 7.22
C SER A 128 -15.12 12.25 7.43
N TYR A 129 -15.94 11.39 6.83
CA TYR A 129 -15.88 9.96 7.01
C TYR A 129 -16.08 9.25 5.68
N ALA A 130 -15.29 8.21 5.44
CA ALA A 130 -15.44 7.34 4.28
C ALA A 130 -15.12 5.90 4.67
N THR A 131 -15.72 4.95 3.96
CA THR A 131 -15.50 3.52 4.16
C THR A 131 -15.28 2.86 2.81
N LEU A 132 -14.30 1.98 2.77
CA LEU A 132 -13.89 1.31 1.55
C LEU A 132 -13.66 -0.18 1.80
N PHE A 133 -14.01 -1.00 0.81
CA PHE A 133 -13.42 -2.32 0.65
C PHE A 133 -12.31 -2.26 -0.38
N ARG A 134 -11.24 -3.02 -0.13
CA ARG A 134 -10.12 -3.17 -1.05
C ARG A 134 -9.88 -4.65 -1.26
N TYR A 135 -9.78 -5.06 -2.52
CA TYR A 135 -9.41 -6.41 -2.89
C TYR A 135 -8.14 -6.37 -3.73
N GLN A 136 -7.08 -7.00 -3.24
CA GLN A 136 -5.83 -7.16 -3.96
C GLN A 136 -5.62 -8.61 -4.38
N LEU A 137 -5.35 -8.79 -5.67
CA LEU A 137 -4.77 -10.01 -6.23
C LEU A 137 -3.28 -9.77 -6.45
N GLY A 138 -2.43 -10.57 -5.82
CA GLY A 138 -0.98 -10.51 -5.97
C GLY A 138 -0.44 -11.80 -6.58
N VAL A 139 0.66 -11.68 -7.32
CA VAL A 139 1.39 -12.78 -7.92
C VAL A 139 2.88 -12.56 -7.63
N ASN A 140 3.55 -13.61 -7.17
CA ASN A 140 5.00 -13.60 -6.95
C ASN A 140 5.61 -14.87 -7.54
N LEU A 141 6.62 -14.71 -8.39
CA LEU A 141 7.32 -15.80 -9.05
C LEU A 141 8.82 -15.73 -8.74
N PRO A 142 9.32 -16.59 -7.83
CA PRO A 142 10.76 -16.77 -7.64
C PRO A 142 11.39 -17.33 -8.91
N LEU A 143 12.38 -16.63 -9.47
CA LEU A 143 13.17 -17.05 -10.64
C LEU A 143 14.41 -17.86 -10.22
N TYR A 144 14.54 -18.16 -8.93
CA TYR A 144 15.52 -19.06 -8.33
C TYR A 144 14.81 -20.17 -7.57
N ASP A 145 15.56 -21.15 -7.06
CA ASP A 145 15.00 -22.19 -6.19
C ASP A 145 15.16 -21.81 -4.71
N PRO A 146 14.10 -21.40 -4.01
CA PRO A 146 14.20 -21.01 -2.61
C PRO A 146 14.55 -22.17 -1.68
N LYS A 147 14.44 -23.43 -2.13
CA LYS A 147 14.85 -24.62 -1.35
C LYS A 147 16.35 -24.88 -1.45
N ARG A 148 17.01 -24.40 -2.51
CA ARG A 148 18.45 -24.62 -2.75
C ARG A 148 19.30 -23.39 -2.46
N GLN A 149 18.71 -22.20 -2.60
CA GLN A 149 19.43 -20.92 -2.48
C GLN A 149 18.58 -19.91 -1.70
N SER A 150 19.23 -19.12 -0.85
CA SER A 150 18.56 -18.10 -0.02
C SER A 150 18.36 -16.75 -0.71
N LYS A 151 19.02 -16.53 -1.86
CA LYS A 151 19.04 -15.28 -2.62
C LYS A 151 18.73 -15.51 -4.09
N GLY A 152 18.18 -14.51 -4.76
CA GLY A 152 17.90 -14.56 -6.19
C GLY A 152 16.79 -13.63 -6.64
N PHE A 153 16.63 -13.54 -7.96
CA PHE A 153 15.63 -12.68 -8.60
C PHE A 153 14.23 -13.27 -8.51
N TYR A 154 13.22 -12.41 -8.45
CA TYR A 154 11.83 -12.79 -8.55
C TYR A 154 11.05 -11.73 -9.31
N ALA A 155 9.94 -12.14 -9.92
CA ALA A 155 8.96 -11.23 -10.51
C ALA A 155 7.76 -11.07 -9.56
N SER A 156 7.17 -9.89 -9.55
CA SER A 156 6.02 -9.56 -8.72
C SER A 156 5.03 -8.73 -9.54
N ALA A 157 3.74 -9.02 -9.39
CA ALA A 157 2.68 -8.23 -9.97
C ALA A 157 1.48 -8.20 -9.03
N SER A 158 0.71 -7.13 -9.05
CA SER A 158 -0.54 -7.07 -8.29
C SER A 158 -1.54 -6.12 -8.91
N ASN A 159 -2.82 -6.44 -8.74
CA ASN A 159 -3.92 -5.51 -8.98
C ASN A 159 -4.73 -5.34 -7.71
N GLU A 160 -5.04 -4.10 -7.33
CA GLU A 160 -5.87 -3.78 -6.18
C GLU A 160 -7.04 -2.90 -6.60
N ALA A 161 -8.25 -3.41 -6.39
CA ALA A 161 -9.51 -2.72 -6.64
C ALA A 161 -10.03 -2.05 -5.36
N PHE A 162 -10.51 -0.82 -5.47
CA PHE A 162 -11.05 -0.04 -4.36
C PHE A 162 -12.54 0.21 -4.58
N LEU A 163 -13.35 -0.30 -3.64
CA LEU A 163 -14.80 -0.20 -3.62
C LEU A 163 -15.22 0.82 -2.55
N CYS A 164 -15.66 2.00 -2.97
CA CYS A 164 -16.09 3.08 -2.09
C CYS A 164 -17.55 2.87 -1.63
N LEU A 165 -17.72 2.51 -0.36
CA LEU A 165 -19.03 2.28 0.26
C LEU A 165 -19.68 3.57 0.73
N SER A 166 -18.89 4.41 1.39
CA SER A 166 -19.26 5.78 1.76
C SER A 166 -18.17 6.75 1.33
N GLY A 167 -18.50 8.04 1.29
CA GLY A 167 -17.65 9.07 0.72
C GLY A 167 -17.52 10.28 1.62
N ALA A 168 -16.28 10.71 1.81
CA ALA A 168 -15.95 11.96 2.47
C ALA A 168 -16.28 13.13 1.55
N LYS A 169 -16.88 14.19 2.13
CA LYS A 169 -17.25 15.41 1.38
C LYS A 169 -16.09 16.41 1.25
N ASN A 170 -15.11 16.31 2.13
CA ASN A 170 -14.00 17.26 2.27
C ASN A 170 -12.68 16.79 1.62
N SER A 171 -12.66 15.59 1.02
CA SER A 171 -11.48 14.96 0.45
C SER A 171 -11.84 14.26 -0.86
N PRO A 172 -11.28 14.66 -2.01
CA PRO A 172 -11.56 14.04 -3.31
C PRO A 172 -11.01 12.61 -3.41
N ILE A 173 -9.99 12.25 -2.63
CA ILE A 173 -9.44 10.88 -2.59
C ILE A 173 -10.37 9.91 -1.86
N SER A 174 -11.06 10.41 -0.84
CA SER A 174 -11.97 9.60 -0.02
C SER A 174 -13.42 9.87 -0.38
N ALA A 175 -13.70 10.62 -1.45
CA ALA A 175 -15.03 10.85 -1.97
C ALA A 175 -15.58 9.60 -2.65
N ARG A 176 -16.90 9.41 -2.56
CA ARG A 176 -17.60 8.35 -3.29
C ARG A 176 -18.10 8.89 -4.62
N ASN A 177 -17.16 9.06 -5.55
CA ASN A 177 -17.49 9.48 -6.92
C ASN A 177 -18.03 8.32 -7.77
N ALA A 178 -17.68 7.09 -7.40
CA ALA A 178 -18.21 5.84 -7.96
C ALA A 178 -18.12 4.74 -6.90
N PHE A 179 -18.85 3.63 -7.09
CA PHE A 179 -18.64 2.44 -6.27
C PHE A 179 -17.26 1.84 -6.50
N TYR A 180 -16.84 1.65 -7.76
CA TYR A 180 -15.48 1.31 -8.12
C TYR A 180 -14.71 2.59 -8.42
N GLY A 181 -14.04 3.15 -7.41
CA GLY A 181 -13.49 4.51 -7.47
C GLY A 181 -12.01 4.58 -7.84
N GLU A 182 -11.26 3.53 -7.53
CA GLU A 182 -9.80 3.53 -7.64
C GLU A 182 -9.26 2.11 -7.96
N ASN A 183 -8.17 2.05 -8.71
CA ASN A 183 -7.47 0.81 -9.01
C ASN A 183 -5.97 1.03 -9.06
N TRP A 184 -5.21 0.16 -8.38
CA TRP A 184 -3.76 0.18 -8.38
C TRP A 184 -3.24 -1.07 -9.06
N LEU A 185 -2.44 -0.89 -10.10
CA LEU A 185 -1.77 -1.96 -10.83
C LEU A 185 -0.26 -1.83 -10.65
N TYR A 186 0.40 -2.90 -10.26
CA TYR A 186 1.84 -2.95 -10.10
C TYR A 186 2.42 -4.15 -10.84
N GLY A 187 3.60 -3.95 -11.44
CA GLY A 187 4.42 -5.01 -12.01
C GLY A 187 5.89 -4.65 -11.91
N GLY A 188 6.71 -5.60 -11.45
CA GLY A 188 8.12 -5.34 -11.22
C GLY A 188 8.95 -6.59 -11.00
N MET A 189 10.25 -6.34 -10.81
CA MET A 189 11.23 -7.36 -10.45
C MET A 189 11.86 -7.01 -9.12
N GLY A 190 12.21 -8.04 -8.36
CA GLY A 190 12.93 -7.88 -7.12
C GLY A 190 14.09 -8.84 -6.99
N TYR A 191 14.96 -8.54 -6.05
CA TYR A 191 16.06 -9.39 -5.65
C TYR A 191 15.96 -9.69 -4.16
N ASN A 192 15.85 -10.97 -3.82
CA ASN A 192 15.99 -11.41 -2.44
C ASN A 192 17.49 -11.46 -2.11
N THR A 193 17.91 -10.67 -1.15
CA THR A 193 19.31 -10.58 -0.73
C THR A 193 19.72 -11.71 0.24
N GLY A 194 18.74 -12.40 0.85
CA GLY A 194 18.96 -13.42 1.88
C GLY A 194 19.35 -12.88 3.26
N ARG A 195 19.83 -11.63 3.37
CA ARG A 195 20.27 -11.01 4.63
C ARG A 195 19.53 -9.72 4.98
N PHE A 196 19.43 -8.80 4.02
CA PHE A 196 18.83 -7.47 4.20
C PHE A 196 17.37 -7.42 3.72
N GLY A 197 16.73 -8.58 3.55
CA GLY A 197 15.40 -8.69 2.96
C GLY A 197 15.42 -8.63 1.43
N LYS A 198 14.38 -8.03 0.84
CA LYS A 198 14.16 -7.96 -0.60
C LYS A 198 14.11 -6.52 -1.06
N ILE A 199 14.64 -6.25 -2.24
CA ILE A 199 14.52 -4.96 -2.91
C ILE A 199 13.72 -5.19 -4.19
N GLU A 200 12.69 -4.40 -4.42
CA GLU A 200 11.84 -4.45 -5.61
C GLU A 200 11.90 -3.11 -6.35
N LEU A 201 11.91 -3.20 -7.68
CA LEU A 201 11.75 -2.07 -8.58
C LEU A 201 10.70 -2.44 -9.63
N GLY A 202 9.74 -1.55 -9.85
CA GLY A 202 8.66 -1.81 -10.77
C GLY A 202 7.87 -0.57 -11.15
N TYR A 203 6.91 -0.78 -12.01
CA TYR A 203 5.96 0.23 -12.44
C TYR A 203 4.65 0.07 -11.66
N MET A 204 4.20 1.17 -11.07
CA MET A 204 2.92 1.29 -10.36
C MET A 204 2.04 2.29 -11.10
N TYR A 205 0.83 1.88 -11.42
CA TYR A 205 -0.18 2.68 -12.07
C TYR A 205 -1.37 2.83 -11.14
N GLN A 206 -1.74 4.07 -10.80
CA GLN A 206 -2.91 4.37 -9.99
C GLN A 206 -3.94 5.12 -10.80
N TYR A 207 -5.13 4.57 -10.85
CA TYR A 207 -6.31 5.15 -11.46
C TYR A 207 -7.28 5.61 -10.37
N LEU A 208 -7.82 6.82 -10.47
CA LEU A 208 -8.82 7.37 -9.54
C LEU A 208 -9.89 8.18 -10.29
N ILE A 209 -11.15 8.01 -9.93
CA ILE A 209 -12.26 8.87 -10.35
C ILE A 209 -12.36 10.07 -9.40
N ARG A 210 -12.13 11.28 -9.92
CA ARG A 210 -11.89 12.48 -9.11
C ARG A 210 -13.16 13.20 -8.66
N ASN A 211 -14.25 13.10 -9.42
CA ASN A 211 -15.49 13.83 -9.15
C ASN A 211 -16.73 13.11 -9.70
N PRO A 212 -17.95 13.57 -9.35
CA PRO A 212 -19.20 12.97 -9.85
C PRO A 212 -19.34 13.02 -11.37
N GLN A 213 -18.68 13.97 -12.04
CA GLN A 213 -18.63 14.09 -13.51
C GLN A 213 -17.79 13.00 -14.19
N GLN A 214 -17.17 12.11 -13.40
CA GLN A 214 -16.31 11.01 -13.85
C GLN A 214 -15.02 11.49 -14.53
N ASP A 215 -14.46 12.61 -14.10
CA ASP A 215 -13.11 12.98 -14.51
C ASP A 215 -12.08 12.03 -13.88
N HIS A 216 -11.05 11.64 -14.65
CA HIS A 216 -10.09 10.64 -14.20
C HIS A 216 -8.75 11.25 -13.78
N ARG A 217 -8.05 10.55 -12.88
CA ARG A 217 -6.64 10.77 -12.57
C ARG A 217 -5.87 9.50 -12.87
N TYR A 218 -4.77 9.67 -13.58
CA TYR A 218 -3.78 8.65 -13.88
C TYR A 218 -2.46 9.06 -13.25
N LEU A 219 -1.85 8.14 -12.51
CA LEU A 219 -0.56 8.38 -11.87
C LEU A 219 0.37 7.20 -12.20
N HIS A 220 1.43 7.53 -12.94
CA HIS A 220 2.44 6.61 -13.43
C HIS A 220 3.69 6.71 -12.55
N LEU A 221 4.00 5.67 -11.79
CA LEU A 221 5.02 5.73 -10.75
C LEU A 221 6.09 4.68 -11.00
N LEU A 222 7.35 5.10 -10.95
CA LEU A 222 8.46 4.18 -10.72
C LEU A 222 8.50 3.88 -9.21
N GLN A 223 8.14 2.65 -8.85
CA GLN A 223 8.11 2.19 -7.47
C GLN A 223 9.40 1.46 -7.11
N ALA A 224 10.04 1.92 -6.04
CA ALA A 224 11.16 1.23 -5.41
C ALA A 224 10.76 0.83 -3.99
N THR A 225 10.77 -0.47 -3.68
CA THR A 225 10.34 -0.98 -2.38
C THR A 225 11.46 -1.76 -1.71
N TRP A 226 11.76 -1.44 -0.46
CA TRP A 226 12.57 -2.28 0.41
C TRP A 226 11.67 -3.05 1.37
N ILE A 227 11.77 -4.37 1.35
CA ILE A 227 10.99 -5.27 2.19
C ILE A 227 11.97 -5.98 3.13
N THR A 228 11.93 -5.67 4.41
CA THR A 228 12.85 -6.23 5.40
C THR A 228 12.10 -6.86 6.57
N SER A 229 12.74 -7.81 7.23
CA SER A 229 12.17 -8.50 8.39
C SER A 229 13.18 -8.53 9.54
N PHE A 230 12.79 -8.05 10.71
CA PHE A 230 13.55 -8.16 11.95
C PHE A 230 12.76 -8.99 12.95
N ASP A 231 13.30 -10.14 13.34
CA ASP A 231 12.68 -10.94 14.40
C ASP A 231 12.95 -10.26 15.75
N LEU A 232 11.88 -9.87 16.45
CA LEU A 232 11.96 -9.25 17.78
C LEU A 232 11.46 -10.20 18.87
N SER A 233 11.16 -11.47 18.54
CA SER A 233 10.68 -12.45 19.53
C SER A 233 11.67 -12.67 20.67
N GLU A 234 12.97 -12.53 20.40
CA GLU A 234 14.03 -12.63 21.41
C GLU A 234 14.19 -11.35 22.25
N VAL A 235 13.75 -10.19 21.75
CA VAL A 235 13.80 -8.92 22.52
C VAL A 235 12.78 -8.92 23.66
N GLY A 236 11.65 -9.61 23.47
CA GLY A 236 10.66 -9.80 24.55
C GLY A 236 11.24 -10.58 25.74
N VAL A 237 12.13 -11.54 25.50
CA VAL A 237 12.79 -12.32 26.56
C VAL A 237 13.58 -11.39 27.50
N TRP A 238 14.21 -10.34 26.98
CA TRP A 238 14.95 -9.37 27.79
C TRP A 238 14.09 -8.56 28.78
N PHE A 239 12.80 -8.34 28.47
CA PHE A 239 11.89 -7.62 29.37
C PHE A 239 11.21 -8.50 30.42
N PHE A 240 11.13 -9.82 30.18
CA PHE A 240 10.45 -10.77 31.06
C PHE A 240 11.37 -11.72 31.82
N THR A 241 12.68 -11.67 31.56
CA THR A 241 13.68 -12.41 32.35
C THR A 241 14.30 -11.42 33.33
N PRO A 242 14.08 -11.53 34.65
CA PRO A 242 14.86 -10.75 35.60
C PRO A 242 16.34 -11.10 35.40
N GLN A 243 17.19 -10.07 35.33
CA GLN A 243 18.63 -10.27 35.43
C GLN A 243 18.89 -10.80 36.84
N ASN A 244 19.29 -12.07 36.94
CA ASN A 244 19.86 -12.62 38.18
C ASN A 244 21.23 -12.01 38.41
#